data_AF-A0A498HKM0-F1
#
_entry.id   AF-A0A498HKM0-F1
#
_cell.length_a   1.000
_cell.length_b   1.000
_cell.length_c   1.000
_cell.angle_alpha   90.00
_cell.angle_beta   90.00
_cell.angle_gamma   90.00
#
_symmetry.space_group_name_H-M   'P 1'
#
loop_
_entity.id
_entity.type
_entity.pdbx_description
1 polymer ?
#
loop_
_entity_poly.entity_id
_entity_poly.type
_entity_poly.pdbx_seq_one_letter_code
_entity_poly.pdbx_strand_id
1 'polypeptide(L)'
;MIDIIALFLEKEKATISSEVRGELPEIDATSTHLPDVLWVYYKSPRSTTAHVKWRWKYLESLKERIVEVARKATIYHQHVTRAYNCTVKPCNFKDGDLIFRIAKHIRRQISKASKFTPHWERSLWSRKPIEVVTTT
;
A
#
# COMPACT_ATOMS: atom_id res chain seq x y z
N MET A 1 10.38 4.59 15.15
CA MET A 1 10.70 3.80 13.94
C MET A 1 9.50 3.97 13.02
N ILE A 2 9.63 4.66 11.89
CA ILE A 2 8.47 4.91 11.00
C ILE A 2 8.13 3.57 10.35
N ASP A 3 6.94 3.04 10.64
CA ASP A 3 6.47 1.78 10.08
C ASP A 3 5.88 2.03 8.69
N ILE A 4 6.75 2.05 7.68
CA ILE A 4 6.41 2.30 6.26
C ILE A 4 5.32 1.32 5.78
N ILE A 5 5.20 0.16 6.43
CA ILE A 5 4.19 -0.87 6.16
C ILE A 5 2.76 -0.36 6.48
N ALA A 6 2.58 0.37 7.59
CA ALA A 6 1.28 0.89 7.99
C ALA A 6 0.74 1.94 6.99
N LEU A 7 1.63 2.80 6.49
CA LEU A 7 1.27 3.87 5.54
C LEU A 7 0.82 3.32 4.18
N PHE A 8 1.36 2.18 3.75
CA PHE A 8 1.02 1.58 2.46
C PHE A 8 -0.26 0.73 2.55
N LEU A 9 -0.44 -0.03 3.64
CA LEU A 9 -1.67 -0.79 3.91
C LEU A 9 -2.90 0.13 4.05
N GLU A 10 -2.74 1.29 4.68
CA GLU A 10 -3.83 2.26 4.81
C GLU A 10 -4.25 2.84 3.45
N LYS A 11 -3.27 3.10 2.57
CA LYS A 11 -3.50 3.56 1.20
C LYS A 11 -4.19 2.51 0.31
N GLU A 12 -3.81 1.24 0.43
CA GLU A 12 -4.45 0.14 -0.31
C GLU A 12 -5.86 -0.18 0.21
N LYS A 13 -6.09 -0.14 1.53
CA LYS A 13 -7.42 -0.34 2.13
C LYS A 13 -8.42 0.73 1.68
N ALA A 14 -7.98 1.98 1.54
CA ALA A 14 -8.81 3.07 1.04
C ALA A 14 -9.20 2.87 -0.43
N THR A 15 -8.32 2.28 -1.24
CA THR A 15 -8.57 2.02 -2.66
C THR A 15 -9.62 0.91 -2.84
N ILE A 16 -9.49 -0.18 -2.08
CA ILE A 16 -10.42 -1.33 -2.15
C ILE A 16 -11.82 -0.98 -1.62
N SER A 17 -11.93 -0.13 -0.60
CA SER A 17 -13.22 0.33 -0.04
C SER A 17 -14.07 1.11 -1.06
N SER A 18 -13.42 1.78 -2.02
CA SER A 18 -14.13 2.55 -3.06
C SER A 18 -14.67 1.67 -4.19
N GLU A 19 -14.09 0.50 -4.41
CA GLU A 19 -14.43 -0.41 -5.52
C GLU A 19 -15.50 -1.46 -5.13
N VAL A 20 -15.73 -1.68 -3.84
CA VAL A 20 -16.75 -2.63 -3.31
C VAL A 20 -18.12 -1.96 -3.06
N ARG A 21 -18.33 -0.73 -3.56
CA ARG A 21 -19.64 -0.05 -3.53
C ARG A 21 -20.47 -0.41 -4.78
N GLY A 22 -20.55 -1.70 -5.10
CA GLY A 22 -21.62 -2.20 -5.96
C GLY A 22 -22.89 -2.23 -5.13
N GLU A 23 -23.84 -1.34 -5.45
CA GLU A 23 -25.11 -1.23 -4.75
C GLU A 23 -25.83 -2.58 -4.72
N LEU A 24 -26.12 -3.07 -3.51
CA LEU A 24 -27.09 -4.14 -3.31
C LEU A 24 -28.47 -3.55 -3.57
N PRO A 25 -29.30 -4.14 -4.46
CA PRO A 25 -30.65 -3.64 -4.68
C PRO A 25 -31.44 -3.73 -3.37
N GLU A 26 -32.03 -2.61 -2.96
CA GLU A 26 -33.03 -2.58 -1.90
C GLU A 26 -34.18 -3.50 -2.30
N ILE A 27 -34.34 -4.61 -1.58
CA ILE A 27 -35.45 -5.54 -1.79
C ILE A 27 -36.62 -4.97 -0.97
N ASP A 28 -37.52 -4.28 -1.65
CA ASP A 28 -38.77 -3.81 -1.08
C ASP A 28 -39.68 -5.00 -0.71
N ALA A 29 -40.23 -4.94 0.50
CA ALA A 29 -40.82 -6.08 1.19
C ALA A 29 -42.24 -6.47 0.72
N THR A 30 -42.56 -6.32 -0.57
CA THR A 30 -43.85 -6.75 -1.14
C THR A 30 -43.67 -7.37 -2.53
N SER A 31 -43.05 -8.55 -2.60
CA SER A 31 -42.77 -9.24 -3.86
C SER A 31 -43.65 -10.48 -4.04
N THR A 32 -44.72 -10.31 -4.82
CA THR A 32 -45.61 -11.35 -5.34
C THR A 32 -44.87 -12.33 -6.30
N HIS A 33 -43.60 -12.05 -6.63
CA HIS A 33 -42.80 -12.77 -7.63
C HIS A 33 -41.69 -13.65 -7.01
N LEU A 34 -41.66 -13.79 -5.68
CA LEU A 34 -40.69 -14.61 -4.94
C LEU A 34 -40.50 -16.05 -5.50
N PRO A 35 -41.56 -16.79 -5.88
CA PRO A 35 -41.42 -18.14 -6.41
C PRO A 35 -40.66 -18.19 -7.74
N ASP A 36 -40.94 -17.25 -8.63
CA ASP A 36 -40.35 -17.19 -9.96
C ASP A 36 -38.90 -16.71 -9.94
N VAL A 37 -38.56 -15.76 -9.06
CA VAL A 37 -37.17 -15.33 -8.86
C VAL A 37 -36.33 -16.46 -8.26
N LEU A 38 -36.87 -17.18 -7.27
CA LEU A 38 -36.18 -18.31 -6.64
C LEU A 38 -36.01 -19.47 -7.62
N TRP A 39 -36.98 -19.71 -8.50
CA TRP A 39 -36.93 -20.73 -9.55
C TRP A 39 -35.89 -20.41 -10.62
N VAL A 40 -35.81 -19.16 -11.07
CA VAL A 40 -34.75 -18.68 -11.98
C VAL A 40 -33.38 -18.82 -11.33
N TYR A 41 -33.27 -18.53 -10.03
CA TYR A 41 -32.03 -18.70 -9.28
C TYR A 41 -31.61 -20.17 -9.18
N TYR A 42 -32.52 -21.10 -8.83
CA TYR A 42 -32.20 -22.52 -8.70
C TYR A 42 -31.86 -23.19 -10.04
N LYS A 43 -32.48 -22.74 -11.15
CA LYS A 43 -32.14 -23.18 -12.51
C LYS A 43 -30.86 -22.56 -13.08
N SER A 44 -30.29 -21.56 -12.41
CA SER A 44 -29.03 -20.95 -12.84
C SER A 44 -27.89 -21.97 -12.73
N PRO A 45 -27.03 -22.12 -13.76
CA PRO A 45 -25.84 -22.96 -13.68
C PRO A 45 -24.88 -22.59 -12.53
N ARG A 46 -25.04 -21.38 -11.97
CA ARG A 46 -24.27 -20.87 -10.82
C ARG A 46 -24.78 -21.38 -9.46
N SER A 47 -25.96 -21.99 -9.42
CA SER A 47 -26.62 -22.46 -8.19
C SER A 47 -26.52 -23.97 -8.01
N THR A 48 -25.95 -24.70 -8.97
CA THR A 48 -25.68 -26.12 -8.85
C THR A 48 -24.67 -26.39 -7.75
N THR A 49 -24.91 -27.42 -6.93
CA THR A 49 -24.00 -27.89 -5.86
C THR A 49 -22.55 -28.05 -6.35
N ALA A 50 -22.36 -28.49 -7.61
CA ALA A 50 -21.04 -28.61 -8.24
C ALA A 50 -20.37 -27.24 -8.49
N HIS A 51 -21.12 -26.24 -8.97
CA HIS A 51 -20.62 -24.88 -9.20
C HIS A 51 -20.23 -24.23 -7.87
N VAL A 52 -21.10 -24.35 -6.86
CA VAL A 52 -20.84 -23.87 -5.50
C VAL A 52 -19.56 -24.52 -4.96
N LYS A 53 -19.45 -25.86 -5.04
CA LYS A 53 -18.26 -26.60 -4.58
C LYS A 53 -16.97 -26.19 -5.30
N TRP A 54 -17.01 -25.99 -6.62
CA TRP A 54 -15.85 -25.48 -7.38
C TRP A 54 -15.47 -24.08 -6.94
N ARG A 55 -16.46 -23.18 -6.80
CA ARG A 55 -16.26 -21.80 -6.37
C ARG A 55 -15.65 -21.73 -4.96
N TRP A 56 -16.13 -22.55 -4.03
CA TRP A 56 -15.53 -22.66 -2.69
C TRP A 56 -14.06 -23.08 -2.73
N LYS A 57 -13.72 -24.13 -3.48
CA LYS A 57 -12.32 -24.57 -3.65
C LYS A 57 -11.45 -23.48 -4.26
N TYR A 58 -11.96 -22.78 -5.26
CA TYR A 58 -11.26 -21.67 -5.91
C TYR A 58 -10.99 -20.52 -4.94
N LEU A 59 -11.98 -20.14 -4.12
CA LEU A 59 -11.82 -19.11 -3.10
C LEU A 59 -10.80 -19.50 -2.03
N GLU A 60 -10.77 -20.75 -1.61
CA GLU A 60 -9.78 -21.22 -0.63
C GLU A 60 -8.35 -21.18 -1.19
N SER A 61 -8.18 -21.58 -2.45
CA SER A 61 -6.89 -21.43 -3.15
C SER A 61 -6.47 -19.95 -3.28
N LEU A 62 -7.41 -19.03 -3.53
CA LEU A 62 -7.11 -17.60 -3.55
C LEU A 62 -6.64 -17.10 -2.18
N LYS A 63 -7.27 -17.51 -1.09
CA LYS A 63 -6.85 -17.14 0.26
C LYS A 63 -5.43 -17.62 0.55
N GLU A 64 -5.11 -18.87 0.22
CA GLU A 64 -3.76 -19.42 0.38
C GLU A 64 -2.73 -18.60 -0.38
N ARG A 65 -3.04 -18.21 -1.62
CA ARG A 65 -2.19 -17.33 -2.43
C ARG A 65 -2.00 -15.94 -1.81
N ILE A 66 -3.06 -15.35 -1.26
CA ILE A 66 -2.98 -14.03 -0.60
C ILE A 66 -2.06 -14.12 0.63
N VAL A 67 -2.20 -15.17 1.44
CA VAL A 67 -1.34 -15.40 2.61
C VAL A 67 0.12 -15.56 2.19
N GLU A 68 0.38 -16.31 1.11
CA GLU A 68 1.74 -16.51 0.62
C GLU A 68 2.36 -15.21 0.07
N VAL A 69 1.59 -14.39 -0.65
CA VAL A 69 2.02 -13.07 -1.11
C VAL A 69 2.35 -12.17 0.09
N ALA A 70 1.49 -12.14 1.11
CA ALA A 70 1.71 -11.36 2.33
C ALA A 70 2.98 -11.83 3.06
N ARG A 71 3.20 -13.14 3.17
CA ARG A 71 4.41 -13.72 3.77
C ARG A 71 5.68 -13.30 3.04
N LYS A 72 5.68 -13.38 1.70
CA LYS A 72 6.81 -12.96 0.87
C LYS A 72 7.08 -11.46 1.00
N ALA A 73 6.03 -10.64 1.02
CA ALA A 73 6.17 -9.20 1.23
C ALA A 73 6.82 -8.91 2.59
N THR A 74 6.35 -9.53 3.68
CA THR A 74 6.95 -9.37 5.02
C THR A 74 8.43 -9.71 5.04
N ILE A 75 8.82 -10.83 4.43
CA ILE A 75 10.23 -11.23 4.34
C ILE A 75 11.05 -10.21 3.55
N TYR A 76 10.56 -9.81 2.37
CA TYR A 76 11.21 -8.79 1.55
C TYR A 76 11.43 -7.49 2.35
N HIS A 77 10.41 -7.02 3.05
CA HIS A 77 10.50 -5.83 3.89
C HIS A 77 11.51 -6.01 5.03
N GLN A 78 11.53 -7.16 5.70
CA GLN A 78 12.54 -7.46 6.72
C GLN A 78 13.97 -7.38 6.17
N HIS A 79 14.21 -7.94 4.98
CA HIS A 79 15.52 -7.88 4.33
C HIS A 79 15.91 -6.44 4.00
N VAL A 80 14.99 -5.65 3.43
CA VAL A 80 15.24 -4.23 3.12
C VAL A 80 15.53 -3.43 4.39
N THR A 81 14.72 -3.59 5.45
CA THR A 81 14.92 -2.92 6.74
C THR A 81 16.26 -3.30 7.36
N ARG A 82 16.63 -4.58 7.33
CA ARG A 82 17.92 -5.04 7.85
C ARG A 82 19.09 -4.45 7.06
N ALA A 83 19.00 -4.45 5.73
CA ALA A 83 20.03 -3.88 4.86
C ALA A 83 20.19 -2.37 5.07
N TYR A 84 19.07 -1.66 5.21
CA TYR A 84 19.08 -0.22 5.53
C TYR A 84 19.73 0.03 6.89
N ASN A 85 19.30 -0.69 7.93
CA ASN A 85 19.80 -0.50 9.30
C ASN A 85 21.28 -0.87 9.45
N CYS A 86 21.81 -1.80 8.65
CA CYS A 86 23.24 -2.12 8.70
C CYS A 86 24.11 -1.18 7.85
N THR A 87 23.55 -0.54 6.83
CA THR A 87 24.29 0.35 5.92
C THR A 87 24.26 1.80 6.38
N VAL A 88 23.10 2.27 6.85
CA VAL A 88 22.90 3.66 7.27
C VAL A 88 23.39 3.83 8.70
N LYS A 89 24.46 4.60 8.86
CA LYS A 89 24.93 5.04 10.18
C LYS A 89 24.05 6.22 10.63
N PRO A 90 23.33 6.12 11.76
CA PRO A 90 22.61 7.26 12.31
C PRO A 90 23.60 8.39 12.61
N CYS A 91 23.31 9.58 12.09
CA CYS A 91 24.10 10.78 12.38
C CYS A 91 23.26 11.66 13.32
N ASN A 92 23.77 11.91 14.53
CA ASN A 92 23.11 12.80 15.49
C ASN A 92 23.55 14.24 15.17
N PHE A 93 22.65 15.02 14.58
CA PHE A 93 22.88 16.43 14.28
C PHE A 93 22.58 17.29 15.51
N LYS A 94 23.45 18.25 15.79
CA LYS A 94 23.28 19.28 16.81
C LYS A 94 22.93 20.61 16.18
N ASP A 95 22.31 21.48 16.96
CA ASP A 95 22.08 22.86 16.56
C ASP A 95 23.42 23.55 16.29
N GLY A 96 23.57 24.11 15.09
CA GLY A 96 24.83 24.67 14.60
C GLY A 96 25.62 23.76 13.66
N ASP A 97 25.26 22.48 13.51
CA ASP A 97 25.93 21.59 12.55
C ASP A 97 25.61 21.99 11.10
N LEU A 98 26.64 22.01 10.26
CA LEU A 98 26.51 22.35 8.85
C LEU A 98 26.07 21.12 8.04
N ILE A 99 24.79 21.09 7.67
CA ILE A 99 24.23 20.02 6.84
C ILE A 99 24.06 20.54 5.41
N PHE A 100 24.62 19.81 4.45
CA PHE A 100 24.43 20.10 3.03
C PHE A 100 23.22 19.36 2.48
N ARG A 101 22.32 20.08 1.81
CA ARG A 101 21.19 19.47 1.10
C ARG A 101 21.63 19.04 -0.29
N ILE A 102 21.19 17.87 -0.74
CA ILE A 102 21.42 17.43 -2.13
C ILE A 102 20.76 18.42 -3.09
N ALA A 103 21.48 18.81 -4.15
CA ALA A 103 20.99 19.77 -5.12
C ALA A 103 19.71 19.29 -5.82
N LYS A 104 18.79 20.23 -6.10
CA LYS A 104 17.48 19.92 -6.69
C LYS A 104 17.56 19.14 -8.00
N HIS A 105 18.58 19.40 -8.82
CA HIS A 105 18.74 18.73 -10.11
C HIS A 105 19.08 17.25 -9.95
N ILE A 106 19.83 16.86 -8.92
CA ILE A 106 20.12 15.46 -8.59
C ILE A 106 18.88 14.80 -8.01
N ARG A 107 18.23 15.45 -7.04
CA ARG A 107 17.03 14.92 -6.40
C ARG A 107 15.88 14.68 -7.39
N ARG A 108 15.79 15.50 -8.43
CA ARG A 108 14.78 15.39 -9.51
C ARG A 108 15.30 14.64 -10.75
N GLN A 109 16.52 14.09 -10.70
CA GLN A 109 17.20 13.43 -11.82
C GLN A 109 17.08 14.21 -13.15
N ILE A 110 17.30 15.52 -13.09
CA ILE A 110 17.22 16.38 -14.26
C ILE A 110 18.52 16.21 -15.06
N SER A 111 18.43 15.56 -16.21
CA SER A 111 19.55 15.24 -17.10
C SER A 111 20.25 16.44 -17.75
N LYS A 112 19.70 17.65 -17.60
CA LYS A 112 20.23 18.90 -18.19
C LYS A 112 21.16 19.70 -17.27
N ALA A 113 21.54 19.17 -16.10
CA ALA A 113 22.51 19.86 -15.25
C ALA A 113 23.92 19.79 -15.86
N SER A 114 24.62 20.92 -15.89
CA SER A 114 26.01 20.98 -16.34
C SER A 114 26.91 20.14 -15.43
N LYS A 115 27.96 19.54 -15.99
CA LYS A 115 28.97 18.77 -15.22
C LYS A 115 29.66 19.56 -14.10
N PHE A 116 29.61 20.90 -14.17
CA PHE A 116 30.16 21.79 -13.16
C PHE A 116 29.12 22.29 -12.16
N THR A 117 27.88 21.79 -12.23
CA THR A 117 26.84 22.14 -11.27
C THR A 117 27.16 21.45 -9.94
N PRO A 118 27.28 22.19 -8.82
CA PRO A 118 27.54 21.58 -7.53
C PRO A 118 26.46 20.58 -7.14
N HIS A 119 26.87 19.41 -6.65
CA HIS A 119 25.97 18.33 -6.26
C HIS A 119 25.19 18.63 -4.96
N TRP A 120 25.60 19.69 -4.28
CA TRP A 120 25.06 20.15 -3.01
C TRP A 120 24.48 21.55 -3.19
N GLU A 121 23.35 21.82 -2.55
CA GLU A 121 22.76 23.15 -2.49
C GLU A 121 23.59 24.04 -1.55
N ARG A 122 23.52 25.36 -1.77
CA ARG A 122 24.19 26.35 -0.91
C ARG A 122 23.88 26.08 0.57
N SER A 123 24.87 26.29 1.43
CA SER A 123 24.78 26.07 2.87
C SER A 123 23.54 26.76 3.44
N LEU A 124 22.68 25.97 4.09
CA LEU A 124 21.61 26.48 4.92
C LEU A 124 22.07 26.27 6.35
N TRP A 125 22.29 27.36 7.08
CA TRP A 125 22.35 27.30 8.53
C TRP A 125 21.05 26.66 9.01
N SER A 126 21.14 25.62 9.84
CA SER A 126 19.98 24.95 10.41
C SER A 126 19.21 25.96 11.28
N ARG A 127 18.27 26.68 10.67
CA ARG A 127 17.49 27.71 11.37
C ARG A 127 16.37 27.13 12.21
N LYS A 128 16.09 25.83 12.09
CA LYS A 128 15.19 25.07 12.94
C LYS A 128 15.65 23.62 12.98
N PRO A 129 15.44 22.90 14.10
CA PRO A 129 15.57 21.46 14.13
C PRO A 129 14.76 20.87 12.97
N ILE A 130 15.35 19.93 12.23
CA ILE A 130 14.56 19.13 11.29
C ILE A 130 13.62 18.32 12.18
N GLU A 131 12.36 18.75 12.27
CA GLU A 131 11.31 17.96 12.89
C GLU A 131 11.20 16.67 12.08
N VAL A 132 11.89 15.64 12.54
CA VAL A 132 11.63 14.27 12.13
C VAL A 132 10.24 14.02 12.67
N VAL A 133 9.23 14.09 11.80
CA VAL A 133 7.83 13.82 12.14
C VAL A 133 7.74 12.38 12.62
N THR A 134 7.94 12.18 13.91
CA THR A 134 7.55 11.00 14.66
C THR A 134 6.11 11.23 15.09
N THR A 135 5.18 10.99 14.18
CA THR A 135 3.77 10.85 14.54
C THR A 135 3.65 9.66 15.48
N THR A 136 3.26 9.97 16.72
CA THR A 136 2.88 9.03 17.79
C THR A 136 1.50 8.46 17.49
#